data_AF-A0A258JRD6-F1
#
_entry.id   AF-A0A258JRD6-F1
#
_cell.length_a   1.000
_cell.length_b   1.000
_cell.length_c   1.000
_cell.angle_alpha   90.00
_cell.angle_beta   90.00
_cell.angle_gamma   90.00
#
_symmetry.space_group_name_H-M   'P 1'
#
loop_
_entity.id
_entity.type
_entity.pdbx_description
1 polymer ?
#
loop_
_entity_poly.entity_id
_entity_poly.type
_entity_poly.pdbx_seq_one_letter_code
_entity_poly.pdbx_strand_id
1 'polypeptide(L)'
;MTSPRSQAGPDRLPLTDADATLAAQVMKGERAALARAITLIESRRADHRMRAEAVLQQVLPHTGGAFRVGITGVPGVGKSTTIDALGSYLTGQGHKVAVLA
;
A
#
# COMPACT_ATOMS: atom_id res chain seq x y z
N MET A 1 -0.62 -36.90 14.00
CA MET A 1 -1.29 -36.93 12.69
C MET A 1 -2.24 -35.75 12.60
N THR A 2 -1.74 -34.58 12.22
CA THR A 2 -2.53 -33.38 11.93
C THR A 2 -2.19 -32.97 10.51
N SER A 3 -3.13 -33.18 9.59
CA SER A 3 -2.99 -32.87 8.18
C SER A 3 -2.66 -31.39 7.96
N PRO A 4 -1.77 -31.02 7.03
CA PRO A 4 -1.64 -29.63 6.62
C PRO A 4 -2.91 -29.26 5.85
N ARG A 5 -3.71 -28.32 6.38
CA ARG A 5 -4.79 -27.70 5.62
C ARG A 5 -4.17 -26.98 4.42
N SER A 6 -4.31 -27.58 3.24
CA SER A 6 -4.16 -26.93 1.95
C SER A 6 -4.95 -25.62 1.96
N GLN A 7 -4.26 -24.48 1.85
CA GLN A 7 -4.87 -23.15 1.70
C GLN A 7 -4.70 -22.61 0.28
N ALA A 8 -4.78 -23.46 -0.73
CA ALA A 8 -4.97 -23.01 -2.11
C ALA A 8 -6.48 -22.99 -2.40
N GLY A 9 -7.12 -21.84 -2.12
CA GLY A 9 -8.50 -21.60 -2.55
C GLY A 9 -8.62 -21.49 -4.08
N PRO A 10 -9.79 -21.79 -4.66
CA PRO A 10 -9.96 -22.08 -6.10
C PRO A 10 -9.94 -20.87 -7.05
N ASP A 11 -9.56 -19.67 -6.61
CA ASP A 11 -9.70 -18.41 -7.39
C ASP A 11 -8.41 -17.56 -7.47
N ARG A 12 -7.22 -18.16 -7.33
CA ARG A 12 -5.96 -17.40 -7.53
C ARG A 12 -5.57 -17.40 -9.00
N LEU A 13 -5.76 -16.26 -9.67
CA LEU A 13 -5.03 -15.99 -10.90
C LEU A 13 -3.52 -15.98 -10.58
N PRO A 14 -2.69 -16.66 -11.39
CA PRO A 14 -1.25 -16.53 -11.27
C PRO A 14 -0.84 -15.07 -11.50
N LEU A 15 0.17 -14.62 -10.75
CA LEU A 15 0.74 -13.28 -10.90
C LEU A 15 1.23 -13.12 -12.34
N THR A 16 0.66 -12.16 -13.08
CA THR A 16 1.13 -11.86 -14.43
C THR A 16 2.50 -11.18 -14.37
N ASP A 17 3.29 -11.26 -15.45
CA ASP A 17 4.59 -10.55 -15.51
C ASP A 17 4.45 -9.04 -15.31
N ALA A 18 3.33 -8.47 -15.77
CA ALA A 18 3.00 -7.07 -15.57
C ALA A 18 2.76 -6.75 -14.08
N ASP A 19 2.04 -7.61 -13.37
CA ASP A 19 1.75 -7.44 -11.94
C ASP A 19 3.00 -7.68 -11.08
N ALA A 20 3.85 -8.63 -11.46
CA ALA A 20 5.15 -8.86 -10.84
C ALA A 20 6.08 -7.65 -11.00
N THR A 21 6.12 -7.08 -12.21
CA THR A 21 6.89 -5.86 -12.49
C THR A 21 6.36 -4.69 -11.68
N LEU A 22 5.04 -4.53 -11.59
CA LEU A 22 4.42 -3.48 -10.78
C LEU A 22 4.82 -3.60 -9.30
N ALA A 23 4.73 -4.80 -8.72
CA ALA A 23 5.14 -5.05 -7.33
C ALA A 23 6.62 -4.71 -7.11
N ALA A 24 7.51 -5.13 -8.01
CA ALA A 24 8.93 -4.84 -7.93
C ALA A 24 9.23 -3.32 -7.99
N GLN A 25 8.55 -2.58 -8.86
CA GLN A 25 8.69 -1.12 -8.95
C GLN A 25 8.20 -0.41 -7.69
N VAL A 26 7.09 -0.88 -7.09
CA VAL A 26 6.60 -0.38 -5.80
C VAL A 26 7.64 -0.56 -4.70
N MET A 27 8.25 -1.75 -4.61
CA MET A 27 9.29 -2.03 -3.60
C MET A 27 10.57 -1.21 -3.80
N LYS A 28 10.87 -0.80 -5.04
CA LYS A 28 11.96 0.15 -5.35
C LYS A 28 11.63 1.60 -5.00
N GLY A 29 10.39 1.89 -4.60
CA GLY A 29 9.95 3.24 -4.24
C GLY A 29 9.59 4.11 -5.44
N GLU A 30 9.28 3.52 -6.59
CA GLU A 30 8.85 4.27 -7.77
C GLU A 30 7.44 4.86 -7.56
N ARG A 31 7.37 6.19 -7.41
CA ARG A 31 6.12 6.92 -7.12
C ARG A 31 4.99 6.64 -8.13
N ALA A 32 5.32 6.58 -9.42
CA ALA A 32 4.33 6.31 -10.46
C ALA A 32 3.77 4.87 -10.37
N ALA A 33 4.62 3.89 -10.02
CA ALA A 33 4.18 2.52 -9.80
C ALA A 33 3.29 2.40 -8.55
N LEU A 34 3.66 3.09 -7.46
CA LEU A 34 2.84 3.18 -6.26
C LEU A 34 1.44 3.74 -6.54
N ALA A 35 1.35 4.84 -7.30
CA ALA A 35 0.07 5.41 -7.70
C ALA A 35 -0.78 4.42 -8.50
N ARG A 36 -0.21 3.74 -9.50
CA ARG A 36 -0.90 2.69 -10.27
C ARG A 36 -1.37 1.53 -9.39
N ALA A 37 -0.55 1.10 -8.44
CA ALA A 37 -0.90 0.03 -7.52
C ALA A 37 -2.08 0.42 -6.60
N ILE A 38 -2.08 1.65 -6.06
CA ILE A 38 -3.21 2.17 -5.27
C ILE A 38 -4.48 2.19 -6.13
N THR A 39 -4.44 2.73 -7.35
CA THR A 39 -5.59 2.74 -8.26
C THR A 39 -6.09 1.32 -8.59
N LEU A 40 -5.19 0.35 -8.76
CA LEU A 40 -5.55 -1.05 -8.98
C LEU A 40 -6.29 -1.62 -7.77
N ILE A 41 -5.80 -1.36 -6.56
CA ILE A 41 -6.36 -1.82 -5.28
C ILE A 41 -7.74 -1.19 -5.00
N GLU A 42 -7.91 0.09 -5.31
CA GLU A 42 -9.17 0.82 -5.12
C GLU A 42 -10.23 0.48 -6.17
N SER A 43 -9.86 -0.27 -7.21
CA SER A 43 -10.77 -0.57 -8.31
C SER A 43 -11.88 -1.54 -7.91
N ARG A 44 -13.11 -1.21 -8.32
CA ARG A 44 -14.31 -2.04 -8.08
C ARG A 44 -14.54 -3.12 -9.14
N ARG A 45 -13.69 -3.23 -10.16
CA ARG A 45 -13.82 -4.27 -11.21
C ARG A 45 -13.31 -5.63 -10.70
N ALA A 46 -13.98 -6.71 -11.07
CA ALA A 46 -13.66 -8.05 -10.56
C ALA A 46 -12.27 -8.56 -10.99
N ASP A 47 -11.91 -8.32 -12.25
CA ASP A 47 -10.58 -8.61 -12.80
C ASP A 47 -9.47 -7.83 -12.09
N HIS A 48 -9.72 -6.55 -11.78
CA HIS A 48 -8.76 -5.74 -11.04
C HIS A 48 -8.57 -6.23 -9.61
N ARG A 49 -9.63 -6.64 -8.91
CA ARG A 49 -9.53 -7.17 -7.54
C ARG A 49 -8.62 -8.38 -7.45
N MET A 50 -8.74 -9.33 -8.38
CA MET A 50 -7.88 -10.52 -8.41
C MET A 50 -6.41 -10.15 -8.63
N ARG A 51 -6.13 -9.23 -9.57
CA ARG A 51 -4.78 -8.72 -9.80
C ARG A 51 -4.22 -7.96 -8.60
N ALA A 52 -5.04 -7.13 -7.94
CA ALA A 52 -4.67 -6.38 -6.76
C ALA A 52 -4.27 -7.31 -5.60
N GLU A 53 -5.01 -8.40 -5.38
CA GLU A 53 -4.67 -9.40 -4.37
C GLU A 53 -3.31 -10.04 -4.66
N ALA A 54 -3.04 -10.40 -5.92
CA ALA A 54 -1.76 -10.97 -6.33
C ALA A 54 -0.58 -10.00 -6.09
N VAL A 55 -0.74 -8.72 -6.47
CA VAL A 55 0.26 -7.68 -6.20
C VAL A 55 0.47 -7.48 -4.69
N LEU A 56 -0.62 -7.41 -3.91
CA LEU A 56 -0.56 -7.26 -2.45
C LEU A 56 0.22 -8.40 -1.78
N GLN A 57 -0.03 -9.65 -2.18
CA GLN A 57 0.70 -10.80 -1.63
C GLN A 57 2.21 -10.71 -1.83
N GLN A 58 2.68 -10.09 -2.93
CA GLN A 58 4.10 -9.85 -3.17
C GLN A 58 4.68 -8.73 -2.30
N VAL A 59 3.89 -7.67 -2.05
CA VAL A 59 4.37 -6.49 -1.31
C VAL A 59 4.31 -6.70 0.21
N LEU A 60 3.31 -7.45 0.72
CA LEU A 60 3.05 -7.62 2.15
C LEU A 60 4.28 -8.01 3.00
N PRO A 61 5.16 -8.94 2.57
CA PRO A 61 6.36 -9.31 3.33
C PRO A 61 7.35 -8.15 3.55
N HIS A 62 7.26 -7.09 2.76
CA HIS A 62 8.13 -5.91 2.81
C HIS A 62 7.49 -4.74 3.58
N THR A 63 6.34 -4.95 4.22
CA THR A 63 5.60 -3.92 4.96
C THR A 63 5.88 -4.00 6.47
N GLY A 64 5.35 -3.05 7.25
CA GLY A 64 5.43 -3.05 8.72
C GLY A 64 6.57 -2.22 9.31
N GLY A 65 7.55 -1.83 8.50
CA GLY A 65 8.69 -0.98 8.93
C GLY A 65 8.38 0.52 9.06
N ALA A 66 7.11 0.93 9.04
CA ALA A 66 6.70 2.34 9.09
C ALA A 66 5.92 2.67 10.37
N PHE A 67 6.15 3.86 10.93
CA PHE A 67 5.31 4.41 11.99
C PHE A 67 3.96 4.86 11.41
N ARG A 68 2.86 4.44 12.05
CA ARG A 68 1.49 4.78 11.65
C ARG A 68 0.84 5.63 12.74
N VAL A 69 0.51 6.88 12.40
CA VAL A 69 -0.04 7.87 13.34
C VAL A 69 -1.39 8.35 12.81
N GLY A 70 -2.44 8.22 13.64
CA GLY A 70 -3.75 8.78 13.36
C GLY A 70 -3.89 10.19 13.94
N ILE A 71 -4.31 11.15 13.12
CA ILE A 71 -4.55 12.54 13.53
C ILE A 71 -6.03 12.84 13.35
N THR A 72 -6.70 13.26 14.42
CA THR A 72 -8.13 13.60 14.43
C THR A 72 -8.37 14.95 15.10
N GLY A 73 -9.57 15.50 14.92
CA GLY A 73 -9.96 16.79 15.48
C GLY A 73 -11.12 17.42 14.70
N VAL A 74 -11.84 18.33 15.36
CA VAL A 74 -13.00 19.02 14.78
C VAL A 74 -12.64 19.82 13.51
N PRO A 75 -13.61 20.12 12.62
CA PRO A 75 -13.38 21.04 11.51
C PRO A 75 -12.81 22.38 11.99
N GLY A 76 -11.83 22.94 11.27
CA GLY A 76 -11.23 24.24 11.62
C GLY A 76 -10.12 24.24 12.68
N VAL A 77 -9.85 23.12 13.40
CA VAL A 77 -8.82 23.07 14.46
C VAL A 77 -7.36 23.18 13.98
N GLY A 78 -7.12 23.35 12.67
CA GLY A 78 -5.76 23.43 12.12
C GLY A 78 -5.07 22.09 11.87
N LYS A 79 -5.82 20.99 11.68
CA LYS A 79 -5.26 19.67 11.36
C LYS A 79 -4.33 19.71 10.15
N SER A 80 -4.76 20.31 9.04
CA SER A 80 -3.96 20.39 7.82
C SER A 80 -2.67 21.17 8.02
N THR A 81 -2.73 22.30 8.74
CA THR A 81 -1.54 23.09 9.12
C THR A 81 -0.56 22.27 9.96
N THR A 82 -1.09 21.49 10.91
CA THR A 82 -0.27 20.61 11.76
C THR A 82 0.38 19.48 10.95
N ILE A 83 -0.38 18.84 10.06
CA ILE A 83 0.11 17.77 9.17
C ILE A 83 1.22 18.29 8.26
N ASP A 84 1.03 19.48 7.68
CA ASP A 84 2.00 20.10 6.77
C ASP A 84 3.31 20.47 7.50
N ALA A 85 3.21 21.09 8.67
CA ALA A 85 4.37 21.43 9.49
C ALA A 85 5.13 20.18 9.96
N LEU A 86 4.41 19.16 10.47
CA LEU A 86 5.01 17.89 10.90
C LEU A 86 5.65 17.14 9.73
N GLY A 87 4.97 17.08 8.58
CA GLY A 87 5.47 16.43 7.37
C GLY A 87 6.75 17.10 6.85
N SER A 88 6.77 18.43 6.81
CA SER A 88 7.95 19.21 6.43
C SER A 88 9.11 19.00 7.39
N TYR A 89 8.84 18.99 8.71
CA TYR A 89 9.85 18.68 9.72
C TYR A 89 10.45 17.29 9.51
N LEU A 90 9.62 16.25 9.39
CA LEU A 90 10.08 14.86 9.24
C LEU A 90 10.85 14.64 7.93
N THR A 91 10.38 15.22 6.83
CA THR A 91 11.11 15.14 5.54
C THR A 91 12.43 15.90 5.58
N GLY A 92 12.49 17.03 6.30
CA GLY A 92 13.75 17.73 6.60
C GLY A 92 14.76 16.91 7.41
N GLN A 93 14.30 15.93 8.19
CA GLN A 93 15.14 14.94 8.89
C GLN A 93 15.47 13.69 8.04
N GLY A 94 15.09 13.69 6.76
CA GLY A 94 15.36 12.56 5.84
C GLY A 94 14.33 11.43 5.89
N HIS A 95 13.23 11.57 6.64
CA HIS A 95 12.15 10.58 6.63
C HIS A 95 11.30 10.68 5.35
N LYS A 96 10.77 9.54 4.90
CA LYS A 96 9.74 9.50 3.85
C LYS A 96 8.37 9.52 4.51
N VAL A 97 7.56 10.52 4.18
CA VAL A 97 6.23 10.73 4.75
C VAL A 97 5.16 10.50 3.69
N ALA A 98 4.07 9.83 4.09
CA ALA A 98 2.85 9.70 3.31
C ALA A 98 1.66 10.18 4.17
N VAL A 99 0.70 10.86 3.54
CA VAL A 99 -0.56 11.29 4.16
C VAL A 99 -1.70 10.59 3.43
N LEU A 100 -2.56 9.93 4.18
CA LEU A 100 -3.81 9.32 3.70
C LEU A 100 -4.95 10.14 4.32
N ALA A 101 -5.80 10.75 3.49
CA ALA A 101 -6.86 11.67 3.91
C ALA A 101 -8.08 11.56 3.01
#